data_AF-T2SAV9-F1
#
_entry.id   AF-T2SAV9-F1
#
_cell.length_a   1.000
_cell.length_b   1.000
_cell.length_c   1.000
_cell.angle_alpha   90.00
_cell.angle_beta   90.00
_cell.angle_gamma   90.00
#
_symmetry.space_group_name_H-M   'P 1'
#
loop_
_entity.id
_entity.type
_entity.pdbx_description
1 polymer ?
#
loop_
_entity_poly.entity_id
_entity_poly.type
_entity_poly.pdbx_seq_one_letter_code
_entity_poly.pdbx_strand_id
1 'polypeptide(L)'
;MKEKLDNLENPKNLQLEAKELQTQASLLLTYQHLINKHESCVILKDFEDKECAIEIDKSMPLNAFINKKFTLSKKKKQKSQFLYLEEENLKEKIAFKENQIHYIKGATEESVLEMFMPVKNSKIKRPMSGYEVLYYKDFKIGLGKNQKKISSFCKTQGRMICGCM
;
A
#
# COMPACT_ATOMS: atom_id res chain seq x y z
N MET A 1 7.26 -5.62 10.43
CA MET A 1 6.70 -4.35 9.87
C MET A 1 7.79 -3.31 9.67
N LYS A 2 8.72 -3.13 10.63
CA LYS A 2 9.92 -2.30 10.46
C LYS A 2 10.77 -2.71 9.25
N GLU A 3 11.08 -4.00 9.11
CA GLU A 3 11.79 -4.53 7.93
C GLU A 3 11.11 -4.19 6.59
N LYS A 4 9.78 -4.10 6.55
CA LYS A 4 9.06 -3.74 5.32
C LYS A 4 9.16 -2.25 5.01
N LEU A 5 9.28 -1.42 6.04
CA LEU A 5 9.50 0.01 5.90
C LEU A 5 10.93 0.32 5.44
N ASP A 6 11.91 -0.42 5.96
CA ASP A 6 13.33 -0.22 5.60
C ASP A 6 13.63 -0.69 4.16
N ASN A 7 12.87 -1.66 3.64
CA ASN A 7 12.99 -2.17 2.28
C ASN A 7 12.14 -1.40 1.23
N LEU A 8 11.58 -0.23 1.57
CA LEU A 8 10.80 0.55 0.61
C LEU A 8 11.71 1.10 -0.51
N GLU A 9 11.30 0.88 -1.77
CA GLU A 9 12.00 1.42 -2.94
C GLU A 9 11.96 2.96 -2.95
N ASN A 10 13.02 3.59 -3.48
CA ASN A 10 13.04 5.05 -3.62
C ASN A 10 12.07 5.49 -4.74
N PRO A 11 11.18 6.48 -4.48
CA PRO A 11 10.22 6.95 -5.49
C PRO A 11 10.90 7.50 -6.75
N LYS A 12 12.09 8.10 -6.64
CA LYS A 12 12.85 8.61 -7.80
C LYS A 12 13.35 7.47 -8.69
N ASN A 13 13.86 6.39 -8.09
CA ASN A 13 14.34 5.23 -8.83
C ASN A 13 13.18 4.55 -9.57
N LEU A 14 12.04 4.38 -8.90
CA LEU A 14 10.82 3.86 -9.52
C LEU A 14 10.34 4.70 -10.71
N GLN A 15 10.47 6.03 -10.64
CA GLN A 15 10.14 6.91 -11.77
C GLN A 15 11.13 6.79 -12.93
N LEU A 16 12.42 6.67 -12.62
CA LEU A 16 13.47 6.50 -13.61
C LEU A 16 13.27 5.18 -14.37
N GLU A 17 13.09 4.07 -13.65
CA GLU A 17 12.77 2.75 -14.23
C GLU A 17 11.48 2.79 -15.06
N ALA A 18 10.45 3.49 -14.59
CA ALA A 18 9.19 3.63 -15.32
C ALA A 18 9.39 4.35 -16.66
N LYS A 19 10.24 5.40 -16.69
CA LYS A 19 10.60 6.12 -17.91
C LYS A 19 11.40 5.24 -18.86
N GLU A 20 12.43 4.54 -18.37
CA GLU A 20 13.24 3.63 -19.19
C GLU A 20 12.39 2.54 -19.85
N LEU A 21 11.51 1.89 -19.09
CA LEU A 21 10.57 0.89 -19.62
C LEU A 21 9.63 1.48 -20.66
N GLN A 22 9.19 2.72 -20.47
CA GLN A 22 8.33 3.43 -21.42
C GLN A 22 9.08 3.74 -22.71
N THR A 23 10.29 4.31 -22.62
CA THR A 23 11.13 4.64 -23.77
C THR A 23 11.45 3.38 -24.56
N GLN A 24 11.89 2.31 -23.88
CA GLN A 24 12.16 1.02 -24.54
C GLN A 24 10.92 0.47 -25.26
N ALA A 25 9.73 0.54 -24.63
CA ALA A 25 8.50 0.09 -25.27
C ALA A 25 8.14 0.94 -26.51
N SER A 26 8.32 2.25 -26.43
CA SER A 26 8.10 3.17 -27.55
C SER A 26 9.06 2.90 -28.71
N LEU A 27 10.36 2.69 -28.43
CA LEU A 27 11.35 2.37 -29.46
C LEU A 27 11.03 1.05 -30.16
N LEU A 28 10.71 0.00 -29.38
CA LEU A 28 10.30 -1.29 -29.94
C LEU A 28 9.05 -1.17 -30.80
N LEU A 29 8.08 -0.33 -30.42
CA LEU A 29 6.86 -0.12 -31.19
C LEU A 29 7.13 0.62 -32.51
N THR A 30 7.97 1.66 -32.48
CA THR A 30 8.36 2.45 -33.66
C THR A 30 9.11 1.59 -34.68
N TYR A 31 10.11 0.84 -34.21
CA TYR A 31 10.99 0.04 -35.06
C TYR A 31 10.53 -1.42 -35.21
N GLN A 32 9.29 -1.75 -34.82
CA GLN A 32 8.76 -3.12 -34.85
C GLN A 32 8.89 -3.84 -36.21
N HIS A 33 8.90 -3.07 -37.29
CA HIS A 33 8.99 -3.57 -38.67
C HIS A 33 10.42 -3.97 -39.07
N LEU A 34 11.43 -3.47 -38.35
CA LEU A 34 12.85 -3.79 -38.56
C LEU A 34 13.31 -4.98 -37.71
N ILE A 35 12.54 -5.35 -36.69
CA ILE A 35 12.90 -6.38 -35.71
C ILE A 35 12.54 -7.76 -36.25
N ASN A 36 13.53 -8.66 -36.33
CA ASN A 36 13.27 -10.03 -36.71
C ASN A 36 12.65 -10.82 -35.55
N LYS A 37 11.71 -11.73 -35.85
CA LYS A 37 11.01 -12.53 -34.84
C LYS A 37 11.91 -13.42 -33.97
N HIS A 38 13.13 -13.70 -34.42
CA HIS A 38 14.07 -14.62 -33.78
C HIS A 38 15.20 -13.91 -33.00
N GLU A 39 15.26 -12.58 -33.04
CA GLU A 39 16.28 -11.81 -32.33
C GLU A 39 16.02 -11.82 -30.82
N SER A 40 17.05 -12.12 -30.03
CA SER A 40 17.02 -12.02 -28.56
C SER A 40 17.42 -10.65 -28.04
N CYS A 41 18.20 -9.91 -28.81
CA CYS A 41 18.66 -8.58 -28.48
C CYS A 41 18.55 -7.71 -29.73
N VAL A 42 18.06 -6.48 -29.54
CA VAL A 42 18.00 -5.48 -30.60
C VAL A 42 18.69 -4.22 -30.09
N ILE A 43 19.59 -3.68 -30.90
CA ILE A 43 20.21 -2.38 -30.64
C ILE A 43 19.43 -1.36 -31.46
N LEU A 44 18.73 -0.47 -30.77
CA LEU A 44 17.95 0.60 -31.39
C LEU A 44 18.54 1.95 -31.01
N LYS A 45 18.45 2.92 -31.92
CA LYS A 45 18.77 4.31 -31.59
C LYS A 45 17.57 4.99 -30.99
N ASP A 46 17.77 5.68 -29.88
CA ASP A 46 16.77 6.54 -29.27
C ASP A 46 16.57 7.81 -30.10
N PHE A 47 15.56 8.61 -29.75
CA PHE A 47 15.26 9.88 -30.41
C PHE A 47 16.37 10.94 -30.27
N GLU A 48 17.37 10.69 -29.42
CA GLU A 48 18.59 11.49 -29.24
C GLU A 48 19.83 10.84 -29.86
N ASP A 49 19.67 9.88 -30.78
CA ASP A 49 20.74 9.12 -31.45
C ASP A 49 21.62 8.25 -30.50
N LYS A 50 21.18 8.05 -29.25
CA LYS A 50 21.85 7.15 -28.30
C LYS A 50 21.49 5.70 -28.58
N GLU A 51 22.48 4.81 -28.54
CA GLU A 51 22.25 3.38 -28.72
C GLU A 51 21.68 2.74 -27.44
N CYS A 52 20.58 2.01 -27.57
CA CYS A 52 19.92 1.29 -26.51
C CYS A 52 19.82 -0.20 -26.88
N ALA A 53 20.53 -1.04 -26.14
CA ALA A 53 20.39 -2.48 -26.23
C ALA A 53 19.14 -2.92 -25.44
N ILE A 54 18.22 -3.60 -26.12
CA ILE A 54 16.99 -4.11 -25.52
C ILE A 54 16.93 -5.62 -25.70
N GLU A 55 16.92 -6.34 -24.58
CA GLU A 55 16.69 -7.78 -24.55
C GLU A 55 15.20 -8.07 -24.75
N ILE A 56 14.90 -8.99 -25.66
CA ILE A 56 13.54 -9.42 -26.00
C ILE A 56 13.31 -10.83 -25.45
N ASP A 57 12.24 -10.96 -24.67
CA ASP A 57 11.78 -12.24 -24.14
C ASP A 57 11.11 -13.07 -25.26
N LYS A 58 11.79 -14.13 -25.70
CA LYS A 58 11.32 -15.04 -26.76
C LYS A 58 10.14 -15.93 -26.32
N SER A 59 9.83 -15.98 -25.04
CA SER A 59 8.69 -16.75 -24.54
C SER A 59 7.34 -16.19 -25.01
N MET A 60 7.31 -14.97 -25.56
CA MET A 60 6.09 -14.29 -25.95
C MET A 60 6.22 -13.52 -27.28
N PRO A 61 5.12 -13.28 -28.01
CA PRO A 61 5.13 -12.45 -29.20
C PRO A 61 5.62 -11.02 -28.92
N LEU A 62 6.30 -10.40 -29.90
CA LEU A 62 6.85 -9.04 -29.78
C LEU A 62 5.81 -8.00 -29.31
N ASN A 63 4.61 -8.01 -29.89
CA ASN A 63 3.52 -7.11 -29.48
C ASN A 63 3.12 -7.31 -28.02
N ALA A 64 3.08 -8.55 -27.54
CA ALA A 64 2.78 -8.86 -26.16
C ALA A 64 3.92 -8.40 -25.23
N PHE A 65 5.18 -8.53 -25.66
CA PHE A 65 6.35 -8.04 -24.94
C PHE A 65 6.34 -6.51 -24.80
N ILE A 66 6.03 -5.79 -25.88
CA ILE A 66 5.87 -4.32 -25.88
C ILE A 66 4.77 -3.91 -24.89
N ASN A 67 3.60 -4.56 -24.96
CA ASN A 67 2.49 -4.31 -24.04
C ASN A 67 2.84 -4.62 -22.58
N LYS A 68 3.63 -5.67 -22.33
CA LYS A 68 4.17 -6.00 -21.01
C LYS A 68 5.05 -4.88 -20.48
N LYS A 69 5.98 -4.33 -21.29
CA LYS A 69 6.81 -3.17 -20.88
C LYS A 69 5.97 -1.94 -20.57
N PHE A 70 4.97 -1.59 -21.40
CA PHE A 70 4.06 -0.48 -21.10
C PHE A 70 3.28 -0.68 -19.79
N THR A 71 2.83 -1.92 -19.55
CA THR A 71 2.12 -2.27 -18.32
C THR A 71 3.02 -2.15 -17.11
N LEU A 72 4.27 -2.62 -17.19
CA LEU A 72 5.26 -2.50 -16.12
C LEU A 72 5.61 -1.04 -15.84
N SER A 73 5.80 -0.22 -16.88
CA SER A 73 6.02 1.23 -16.75
C SER A 73 4.87 1.90 -16.00
N LYS A 74 3.62 1.65 -16.41
CA LYS A 74 2.42 2.20 -15.73
C LYS A 74 2.36 1.78 -14.26
N LYS A 75 2.63 0.50 -13.96
CA LYS A 75 2.67 -0.02 -12.58
C LYS A 75 3.76 0.67 -11.74
N LYS A 76 4.98 0.80 -12.26
CA LYS A 76 6.10 1.46 -11.57
C LYS A 76 5.82 2.96 -11.35
N LYS A 77 5.26 3.64 -12.35
CA LYS A 77 4.82 5.05 -12.22
C LYS A 77 3.74 5.21 -11.15
N GLN A 78 2.71 4.36 -11.18
CA GLN A 78 1.65 4.36 -10.17
C GLN A 78 2.22 4.08 -8.77
N LYS A 79 3.10 3.07 -8.64
CA LYS A 79 3.77 2.77 -7.37
C LYS A 79 4.54 3.98 -6.85
N SER A 80 5.32 4.65 -7.70
CA SER A 80 6.07 5.86 -7.28
C SER A 80 5.18 6.99 -6.76
N GLN A 81 3.97 7.13 -7.32
CA GLN A 81 3.01 8.16 -6.90
C GLN A 81 2.36 7.84 -5.55
N PHE A 82 2.09 6.56 -5.27
CA PHE A 82 1.36 6.14 -4.07
C PHE A 82 2.24 5.53 -2.98
N LEU A 83 3.56 5.48 -3.18
CA LEU A 83 4.51 4.92 -2.22
C LEU A 83 4.42 5.59 -0.84
N TYR A 84 4.19 6.92 -0.80
CA TYR A 84 4.06 7.65 0.46
C TYR A 84 2.88 7.16 1.31
N LEU A 85 1.75 6.78 0.67
CA LEU A 85 0.61 6.21 1.38
C LEU A 85 0.96 4.85 1.99
N GLU A 86 1.74 4.04 1.27
CA GLU A 86 2.22 2.77 1.80
C GLU A 86 3.14 2.99 3.01
N GLU A 87 4.04 3.96 2.93
CA GLU A 87 4.93 4.37 4.02
C GLU A 87 4.16 4.85 5.26
N GLU A 88 3.20 5.76 5.09
CA GLU A 88 2.34 6.27 6.17
C GLU A 88 1.56 5.13 6.84
N ASN A 89 0.93 4.26 6.04
CA ASN A 89 0.20 3.11 6.56
C ASN A 89 1.10 2.16 7.37
N LEU A 90 2.36 1.95 6.95
CA LEU A 90 3.31 1.13 7.68
C LEU A 90 3.73 1.82 8.99
N LYS A 91 4.02 3.12 8.96
CA LYS A 91 4.36 3.92 10.14
C LYS A 91 3.24 3.91 11.18
N GLU A 92 1.99 4.12 10.76
CA GLU A 92 0.81 4.07 11.65
C GLU A 92 0.68 2.69 12.31
N LYS A 93 0.83 1.61 11.55
CA LYS A 93 0.76 0.24 12.10
C LYS A 93 1.88 -0.07 13.08
N ILE A 94 3.08 0.45 12.83
CA ILE A 94 4.22 0.33 13.76
C ILE A 94 3.92 1.09 15.05
N ALA A 95 3.54 2.36 14.95
CA ALA A 95 3.20 3.20 16.11
C ALA A 95 2.07 2.58 16.94
N PHE A 96 1.03 2.05 16.28
CA PHE A 96 -0.05 1.34 16.95
C PHE A 96 0.46 0.13 17.75
N LYS A 97 1.34 -0.69 17.16
CA LYS A 97 1.91 -1.86 17.85
C LYS A 97 2.86 -1.48 18.98
N GLU A 98 3.64 -0.43 18.81
CA GLU A 98 4.51 0.09 19.87
C GLU A 98 3.70 0.62 21.04
N ASN A 99 2.61 1.34 20.77
CA ASN A 99 1.65 1.77 21.79
C ASN A 99 1.03 0.57 22.52
N GLN A 100 0.58 -0.48 21.80
CA GLN A 100 0.08 -1.71 22.42
C GLN A 100 1.12 -2.34 23.37
N ILE A 101 2.38 -2.45 22.93
CA ILE A 101 3.47 -2.98 23.75
C ILE A 101 3.68 -2.10 25.00
N HIS A 102 3.65 -0.78 24.85
CA HIS A 102 3.79 0.15 25.96
C HIS A 102 2.66 -0.02 26.99
N TYR A 103 1.40 -0.12 26.54
CA TYR A 103 0.26 -0.37 27.43
C TYR A 103 0.37 -1.68 28.18
N ILE A 104 0.77 -2.76 27.49
CA ILE A 104 0.95 -4.07 28.13
C ILE A 104 2.06 -4.02 29.18
N LYS A 105 3.18 -3.35 28.89
CA LYS A 105 4.30 -3.21 29.83
C LYS A 105 3.97 -2.34 31.05
N GLY A 106 3.09 -1.36 30.89
CA GLY A 106 2.65 -0.46 31.97
C GLY A 106 1.43 -0.95 32.74
N ALA A 107 0.81 -2.06 32.33
CA ALA A 107 -0.39 -2.58 32.97
C ALA A 107 -0.04 -3.19 34.34
N THR A 108 -0.58 -2.61 35.40
CA THR A 108 -0.52 -3.15 36.76
C THR A 108 -1.69 -4.08 37.09
N GLU A 109 -2.77 -3.99 36.31
CA GLU A 109 -4.01 -4.75 36.50
C GLU A 109 -4.18 -5.85 35.44
N GLU A 110 -4.57 -7.04 35.87
CA GLU A 110 -4.81 -8.21 35.01
C GLU A 110 -5.97 -8.00 34.02
N SER A 111 -6.97 -7.21 34.42
CA SER A 111 -8.12 -6.82 33.58
C SER A 111 -7.70 -6.12 32.27
N VAL A 112 -6.66 -5.29 32.32
CA VAL A 112 -6.13 -4.57 31.16
C VAL A 112 -5.46 -5.53 30.19
N LEU A 113 -4.76 -6.55 30.70
CA LEU A 113 -4.13 -7.60 29.89
C LEU A 113 -5.16 -8.48 29.20
N GLU A 114 -6.28 -8.79 29.88
CA GLU A 114 -7.39 -9.57 29.33
C GLU A 114 -8.02 -8.90 28.09
N MET A 115 -8.05 -7.55 28.03
CA MET A 115 -8.57 -6.79 26.88
C MET A 115 -7.77 -7.04 25.59
N PHE A 116 -6.48 -7.36 25.69
CA PHE A 116 -5.63 -7.63 24.53
C PHE A 116 -5.68 -9.10 24.07
N MET A 117 -6.32 -9.97 24.84
CA MET A 117 -6.42 -11.39 24.49
C MET A 117 -7.40 -11.62 23.33
N PRO A 118 -7.09 -12.52 22.40
CA PRO A 118 -7.99 -12.87 21.32
C PRO A 118 -9.25 -13.53 21.90
N VAL A 119 -10.43 -13.06 21.50
CA VAL A 119 -11.72 -13.59 21.98
C VAL A 119 -11.86 -15.05 21.54
N LYS A 120 -11.82 -15.97 22.50
CA LYS A 120 -11.86 -17.43 22.25
C LYS A 120 -13.20 -17.96 21.70
N ASN A 121 -14.27 -17.17 21.78
CA ASN A 121 -15.62 -17.57 21.39
C ASN A 121 -16.15 -16.74 20.20
N SER A 122 -16.21 -17.36 19.02
CA SER A 122 -16.74 -16.78 17.78
C SER A 122 -18.28 -16.61 17.76
N LYS A 123 -18.99 -17.06 18.81
CA LYS A 123 -20.47 -17.07 18.87
C LYS A 123 -21.09 -15.84 19.54
N ILE A 124 -20.29 -14.89 20.02
CA ILE A 124 -20.84 -13.63 20.52
C ILE A 124 -21.24 -12.80 19.30
N LYS A 125 -22.55 -12.78 19.01
CA LYS A 125 -23.16 -11.85 18.05
C LYS A 125 -22.88 -10.43 18.55
N ARG A 126 -21.77 -9.84 18.09
CA ARG A 126 -21.51 -8.41 18.29
C ARG A 126 -22.72 -7.66 17.71
N PRO A 127 -23.28 -6.67 18.42
CA PRO A 127 -24.36 -5.87 17.88
C PRO A 127 -23.93 -5.31 16.51
N MET A 128 -24.87 -5.32 15.56
CA MET A 128 -24.66 -5.01 14.14
C MET A 128 -24.03 -3.62 13.89
N SER A 129 -24.01 -2.75 14.89
CA SER A 129 -23.31 -1.47 14.87
C SER A 129 -21.83 -1.69 15.16
N GLY A 130 -20.96 -1.47 14.17
CA GLY A 130 -19.50 -1.61 14.29
C GLY A 130 -18.80 -0.57 15.19
N TYR A 131 -19.43 -0.20 16.31
CA TYR A 131 -18.92 0.63 17.40
C TYR A 131 -19.48 0.11 18.73
N GLU A 132 -18.70 0.26 19.79
CA GLU A 132 -19.01 -0.07 21.18
C GLU A 132 -19.18 1.23 21.96
N VAL A 133 -20.17 1.30 22.84
CA VAL A 133 -20.44 2.51 23.63
C VAL A 133 -20.16 2.20 25.08
N LEU A 134 -19.21 2.93 25.66
CA LEU A 134 -18.91 2.92 27.08
C LEU A 134 -19.46 4.18 27.73
N TYR A 135 -19.85 4.09 28.99
CA TYR A 135 -20.22 5.24 29.80
C TYR A 135 -19.15 5.43 30.86
N TYR A 136 -18.60 6.65 30.93
CA TYR A 136 -17.66 7.02 31.97
C TYR A 136 -18.11 8.34 32.60
N LYS A 137 -18.50 8.29 33.88
CA LYS A 137 -19.19 9.39 34.57
C LYS A 137 -20.43 9.82 33.75
N ASP A 138 -20.56 11.11 33.45
CA ASP A 138 -21.66 11.67 32.64
C ASP A 138 -21.35 11.68 31.13
N PHE A 139 -20.25 11.06 30.70
CA PHE A 139 -19.85 11.03 29.29
C PHE A 139 -20.16 9.69 28.64
N LYS A 140 -20.76 9.78 27.46
CA LYS A 140 -20.88 8.68 26.52
C LYS A 140 -19.61 8.63 25.66
N ILE A 141 -18.94 7.49 25.62
CA ILE A 141 -17.71 7.25 24.84
C ILE A 141 -18.03 6.20 23.77
N GLY A 142 -17.96 6.58 22.50
CA GLY A 142 -18.07 5.64 21.40
C GLY A 142 -16.68 5.18 20.94
N LEU A 143 -16.40 3.88 21.07
CA LEU A 143 -15.19 3.22 20.56
C LEU A 143 -15.51 2.49 19.27
N GLY A 144 -14.72 2.68 18.22
CA GLY A 144 -14.95 2.02 16.95
C GLY A 144 -13.66 1.81 16.18
N LYS A 145 -13.65 0.82 15.28
CA LYS A 145 -12.48 0.43 14.48
C LYS A 145 -12.29 1.29 13.21
N ASN A 146 -13.27 2.12 12.87
CA ASN A 146 -13.30 2.90 11.64
C ASN A 146 -13.74 4.34 11.91
N GLN A 147 -12.90 5.32 11.57
CA GLN A 147 -13.16 6.76 11.69
C GLN A 147 -14.51 7.17 11.07
N LYS A 148 -14.86 6.60 9.91
CA LYS A 148 -16.11 6.89 9.19
C LYS A 148 -17.36 6.49 9.97
N LYS A 149 -17.33 5.36 10.70
CA LYS A 149 -18.47 4.88 11.50
C LYS A 149 -18.62 5.67 12.81
N ILE A 150 -17.50 6.12 13.37
CA ILE A 150 -17.48 7.00 14.55
C ILE A 150 -18.02 8.39 14.20
N SER A 151 -17.66 8.93 13.03
CA SER A 151 -18.13 10.25 12.56
C SER A 151 -19.66 10.37 12.51
N SER A 152 -20.37 9.32 12.07
CA SER A 152 -21.84 9.30 12.07
C SER A 152 -22.46 9.25 13.47
N PHE A 153 -21.73 8.75 14.47
CA PHE A 153 -22.17 8.67 15.86
C PHE A 153 -21.94 9.98 16.62
N CYS A 154 -20.80 10.66 16.40
CA CYS A 154 -20.47 11.92 17.06
C CYS A 154 -21.38 13.10 16.65
N LYS A 155 -21.98 13.05 15.44
CA LYS A 155 -22.83 14.15 14.92
C LYS A 155 -24.23 14.24 15.55
N THR A 156 -24.65 13.25 16.34
CA THR A 156 -26.07 13.08 16.72
C THR A 156 -26.36 13.44 18.18
N GLN A 157 -25.36 13.76 19.02
CA GLN A 157 -25.57 14.02 20.46
C GLN A 157 -24.54 15.03 21.03
N GLY A 158 -25.02 16.04 21.77
CA GLY A 158 -24.31 17.29 22.09
C GLY A 158 -23.19 17.27 23.15
N ARG A 159 -22.89 16.15 23.82
CA ARG A 159 -21.73 16.03 24.75
C ARG A 159 -21.12 14.63 24.65
N MET A 160 -20.02 14.48 23.91
CA MET A 160 -19.38 13.18 23.66
C MET A 160 -17.87 13.34 23.43
N ILE A 161 -17.08 12.39 23.92
CA ILE A 161 -15.66 12.25 23.61
C ILE A 161 -15.51 11.06 22.65
N CYS A 162 -14.98 11.32 21.45
CA CYS A 162 -14.83 10.31 20.40
C CYS A 162 -13.35 9.90 20.29
N GLY A 163 -13.07 8.59 20.40
CA GLY A 163 -11.74 8.02 20.26
C GLY A 163 -11.74 6.86 19.28
N CYS A 164 -10.81 6.88 18.32
CA CYS A 164 -10.51 5.74 17.46
C CYS A 164 -9.46 4.86 18.11
N MET A 165 -9.65 3.55 18.07
CA MET A 165 -8.69 2.55 18.54
C MET A 165 -8.06 1.84 17.35
#